data_AF-A0A8J7SLM0-F1
#
_entry.id   AF-A0A8J7SLM0-F1
#
_cell.length_a   1.000
_cell.length_b   1.000
_cell.length_c   1.000
_cell.angle_alpha   90.00
_cell.angle_beta   90.00
_cell.angle_gamma   90.00
#
_symmetry.space_group_name_H-M   'P 1'
#
loop_
_entity.id
_entity.type
_entity.pdbx_description
1 polymer ?
#
loop_
_entity_poly.entity_id
_entity_poly.type
_entity_poly.pdbx_seq_one_letter_code
_entity_poly.pdbx_strand_id
1 'polypeptide(L)'
;MNFSLVSNNAIKQEFKGITLTKVKSEGSFSGWIITSSVESLEFSFEKDLETILNSDLLKKIKDFEKVLNESEIGVTYVHNVGFDKLTKIDKTETETLSSSAYATNQGTVKVNFAQWLKYNKFPLLGYFFVVMLGLVLIPWLKFFSLIIIGFPLWKINEYRKEIRDCYAMGNIIPGIVVHTNPLLIASVTDLSKGLGKFPVVRIDSFPSFFQYHKGVVKKGCRIPMLAIYFQMPGPDLNYWNDFRPWPVEFATGDRNLIGEKYYSISEEYWLYAESVLEQANTKKIGLTAVDVKISAWKDEAFIKSKLT
;
A
#
# COMPACT_ATOMS: atom_id res chain seq x y z
N MET A 1 -5.82 8.49 26.37
CA MET A 1 -5.57 7.16 26.98
C MET A 1 -4.62 6.45 26.04
N ASN A 2 -3.32 6.46 26.34
CA ASN A 2 -2.28 5.99 25.42
C ASN A 2 -1.95 4.54 25.73
N PHE A 3 -2.21 3.64 24.78
CA PHE A 3 -1.68 2.28 24.83
C PHE A 3 -0.59 2.18 23.77
N SER A 4 0.68 2.11 24.21
CA SER A 4 1.75 1.53 23.41
C SER A 4 1.95 0.09 23.89
N LEU A 5 1.43 -0.89 23.16
CA LEU A 5 1.85 -2.27 23.33
C LEU A 5 3.12 -2.47 22.51
N VAL A 6 4.24 -2.16 23.15
CA VAL A 6 5.56 -2.54 22.65
C VAL A 6 5.90 -3.86 23.31
N SER A 7 6.22 -4.87 22.49
CA SER A 7 6.50 -6.24 22.95
C SER A 7 7.53 -6.29 24.08
N ASN A 8 7.48 -7.34 24.91
CA ASN A 8 8.40 -7.61 26.02
C ASN A 8 9.90 -7.70 25.62
N ASN A 9 10.25 -7.60 24.33
CA ASN A 9 11.62 -7.71 23.82
C ASN A 9 12.13 -6.45 23.10
N ALA A 10 11.40 -5.33 23.12
CA ALA A 10 11.92 -4.09 22.54
C ALA A 10 12.75 -3.31 23.57
N ILE A 11 13.93 -2.87 23.16
CA ILE A 11 14.72 -1.94 23.96
C ILE A 11 14.26 -0.54 23.57
N LYS A 12 13.54 0.13 24.47
CA LYS A 12 13.25 1.56 24.36
C LYS A 12 14.36 2.34 25.04
N GLN A 13 14.89 3.34 24.35
CA GLN A 13 15.73 4.36 24.94
C GLN A 13 15.13 5.72 24.63
N GLU A 14 14.85 6.49 25.67
CA GLU A 14 14.39 7.87 25.51
C GLU A 14 15.55 8.83 25.72
N PHE A 15 15.72 9.73 24.76
CA PHE A 15 16.71 10.79 24.81
C PHE A 15 16.05 12.11 24.42
N LYS A 16 15.85 12.99 25.40
CA LYS A 16 15.37 14.38 25.19
C LYS A 16 14.10 14.47 24.31
N GLY A 17 13.10 13.62 24.54
CA GLY A 17 11.86 13.62 23.76
C GLY A 17 11.90 12.85 22.43
N ILE A 18 13.02 12.18 22.15
CA ILE A 18 13.14 11.17 21.09
C ILE A 18 13.08 9.79 21.72
N THR A 19 12.15 8.96 21.29
CA THR A 19 12.10 7.55 21.67
C THR A 19 12.72 6.70 20.56
N LEU A 20 13.86 6.08 20.86
CA LEU A 20 14.49 5.06 20.03
C LEU A 20 13.96 3.69 20.46
N THR A 21 13.20 3.03 19.60
CA THR A 21 12.70 1.68 19.86
C THR A 21 13.45 0.69 18.98
N LYS A 22 14.31 -0.14 19.57
CA LYS A 22 14.95 -1.25 18.87
C LYS A 22 13.96 -2.39 18.76
N VAL A 23 13.52 -2.71 17.55
CA VAL A 23 12.64 -3.84 17.28
C VAL A 23 13.52 -5.02 16.87
N LYS A 24 13.55 -6.05 17.73
CA LYS A 24 14.26 -7.30 17.45
C LYS A 24 13.27 -8.26 16.78
N SER A 25 13.43 -8.49 15.48
CA SER A 25 12.70 -9.57 14.79
C SER A 25 13.47 -10.88 14.95
N GLU A 26 12.77 -11.99 15.21
CA GLU A 26 13.36 -13.33 15.34
C GLU A 26 13.93 -13.90 14.02
N GLY A 27 13.94 -13.12 12.93
CA GLY A 27 14.58 -13.47 11.67
C GLY A 27 15.39 -12.30 11.10
N SER A 28 16.71 -12.36 11.28
CA SER A 28 17.80 -11.60 10.63
C SER A 28 17.75 -10.07 10.52
N PHE A 29 16.67 -9.39 10.90
CA PHE A 29 16.55 -7.94 10.80
C PHE A 29 16.28 -7.29 12.18
N SER A 30 17.25 -6.49 12.64
CA SER A 30 17.04 -5.55 13.74
C SER A 30 16.98 -4.13 13.17
N GLY A 31 15.86 -3.45 13.37
CA GLY A 31 15.67 -2.05 12.98
C GLY A 31 15.49 -1.15 14.19
N TRP A 32 15.76 0.13 14.01
CA TRP A 32 15.44 1.18 14.98
C TRP A 32 14.25 1.99 14.46
N ILE A 33 13.25 2.18 15.30
CA ILE A 33 12.16 3.14 15.08
C ILE A 33 12.50 4.39 15.90
N ILE A 34 12.55 5.55 15.25
CA ILE A 34 12.80 6.84 15.87
C ILE A 34 11.49 7.63 15.86
N THR A 35 10.96 7.99 17.02
CA THR A 35 9.80 8.88 17.14
C THR A 35 10.19 10.12 17.92
N SER A 36 9.91 11.32 17.39
CA SER A 36 10.10 12.60 18.09
C SER A 36 8.74 13.22 18.40
N SER A 37 8.57 13.74 19.61
CA SER A 37 7.34 14.40 20.06
C SER A 37 7.51 15.89 20.37
N VAL A 38 8.57 16.53 19.85
CA VAL A 38 8.94 17.91 20.25
C VAL A 38 8.78 18.87 19.07
N GLU A 39 8.14 20.03 19.33
CA GLU A 39 7.77 21.05 18.33
C GLU A 39 8.94 21.89 17.80
N SER A 40 10.08 21.91 18.49
CA SER A 40 11.34 22.49 17.99
C SER A 40 12.52 22.00 18.85
N LEU A 41 13.65 21.69 18.21
CA LEU A 41 14.89 21.32 18.89
C LEU A 41 16.09 21.96 18.18
N GLU A 42 16.87 22.75 18.92
CA GLU A 42 18.30 22.92 18.64
C GLU A 42 19.03 21.76 19.32
N PHE A 43 19.74 20.93 18.53
CA PHE A 43 20.51 19.81 19.04
C PHE A 43 22.01 20.10 19.05
N SER A 44 22.67 19.63 20.09
CA SER A 44 24.12 19.44 20.17
C SER A 44 24.36 18.00 20.65
N PHE A 45 24.82 17.15 19.73
CA PHE A 45 25.13 15.74 19.93
C PHE A 45 26.65 15.55 20.03
N GLU A 46 27.29 15.91 21.15
CA GLU A 46 28.75 16.01 21.11
C GLU A 46 29.55 15.37 22.25
N LYS A 47 29.09 14.27 22.87
CA LYS A 47 30.08 13.44 23.60
C LYS A 47 29.70 12.00 23.92
N ASP A 48 28.45 11.73 24.28
CA ASP A 48 28.16 10.45 24.96
C ASP A 48 27.85 9.28 24.02
N LEU A 49 27.55 9.54 22.74
CA LEU A 49 27.19 8.51 21.75
C LEU A 49 28.39 7.99 20.93
N GLU A 50 29.47 8.77 20.84
CA GLU A 50 30.67 8.37 20.08
C GLU A 50 31.38 7.16 20.69
N THR A 51 31.23 6.95 22.00
CA THR A 51 31.88 5.85 22.73
C THR A 51 31.13 4.52 22.60
N ILE A 52 29.86 4.53 22.21
CA ILE A 52 28.96 3.35 22.27
C ILE A 52 28.60 2.81 20.87
N LEU A 53 28.69 3.65 19.84
CA LEU A 53 28.22 3.32 18.50
C LEU A 53 29.38 3.16 17.52
N ASN A 54 29.35 2.11 16.69
CA ASN A 54 30.26 1.96 15.55
C ASN A 54 30.15 3.23 14.66
N SER A 55 31.29 3.70 14.14
CA SER A 55 31.43 4.86 13.26
C SER A 55 30.40 4.89 12.12
N ASP A 56 30.01 3.74 11.59
CA ASP A 56 28.99 3.65 10.53
C ASP A 56 27.58 4.03 11.02
N LEU A 57 27.21 3.60 12.23
CA LEU A 57 25.90 3.98 12.81
C LEU A 57 25.90 5.45 13.19
N LEU A 58 27.02 5.94 13.72
CA LEU A 58 27.18 7.35 14.08
C LEU A 58 27.07 8.26 12.85
N LYS A 59 27.68 7.84 11.73
CA LYS A 59 27.54 8.52 10.45
C LYS A 59 26.09 8.53 9.97
N LYS A 60 25.40 7.39 10.02
CA LYS A 60 23.96 7.30 9.67
C LYS A 60 23.09 8.19 10.57
N ILE A 61 23.41 8.29 11.86
CA ILE A 61 22.69 9.18 12.79
C ILE A 61 22.97 10.65 12.49
N LYS A 62 24.23 11.04 12.21
CA LYS A 62 24.58 12.43 11.83
C LYS A 62 23.94 12.82 10.48
N ASP A 63 23.88 11.91 9.52
CA ASP A 63 23.16 12.10 8.27
C ASP A 63 21.65 12.26 8.52
N PHE A 64 21.08 11.49 9.47
CA PHE A 64 19.69 11.61 9.89
C PHE A 64 19.40 12.94 10.61
N GLU A 65 20.30 13.38 11.49
CA GLU A 65 20.21 14.66 12.20
C GLU A 65 20.20 15.83 11.24
N LYS A 66 21.06 15.79 10.21
CA LYS A 66 21.06 16.80 9.15
C LYS A 66 19.70 16.86 8.44
N VAL A 67 19.12 15.70 8.09
CA VAL A 67 17.79 15.64 7.45
C VAL A 67 16.69 16.13 8.39
N LEU A 68 16.76 15.83 9.69
CA LEU A 68 15.81 16.31 10.68
C LEU A 68 15.91 17.84 10.88
N ASN A 69 17.12 18.38 10.97
CA ASN A 69 17.34 19.82 11.16
C ASN A 69 16.97 20.64 9.91
N GLU A 70 17.06 20.04 8.72
CA GLU A 70 16.60 20.64 7.46
C GLU A 70 15.10 20.41 7.19
N SER A 71 14.41 19.60 8.01
CA SER A 71 13.01 19.27 7.78
C SER A 71 12.04 20.31 8.34
N GLU A 72 10.99 20.61 7.58
CA GLU A 72 9.90 21.48 8.01
C GLU A 72 9.11 20.84 9.17
N ILE A 73 8.80 21.63 10.20
CA ILE A 73 7.99 21.22 11.34
C ILE A 73 6.63 20.69 10.83
N GLY A 74 6.26 19.48 11.28
CA GLY A 74 4.99 18.81 10.92
C GLY A 74 5.11 17.70 9.87
N VAL A 75 6.29 17.52 9.28
CA VAL A 75 6.56 16.47 8.29
C VAL A 75 6.89 15.14 8.99
N THR A 76 6.27 14.04 8.57
CA THR A 76 6.60 12.69 9.05
C THR A 76 7.51 11.99 8.05
N TYR A 77 8.65 11.50 8.52
CA TYR A 77 9.55 10.66 7.73
C TYR A 77 9.42 9.22 8.21
N VAL A 78 9.21 8.30 7.27
CA VAL A 78 9.23 6.86 7.58
C VAL A 78 10.49 6.25 7.00
N HIS A 79 11.24 5.58 7.87
CA HIS A 79 12.37 4.76 7.46
C HIS A 79 11.84 3.41 6.97
N ASN A 80 11.93 3.17 5.67
CA ASN A 80 11.50 1.91 5.07
C ASN A 80 12.58 0.85 5.31
N VAL A 81 12.28 -0.19 6.09
CA VAL A 81 13.24 -1.25 6.40
C VAL A 81 13.49 -2.05 5.12
N GLY A 82 14.60 -1.75 4.43
CA GLY A 82 14.94 -2.29 3.11
C GLY A 82 15.32 -1.23 2.07
N PHE A 83 15.12 0.06 2.38
CA PHE A 83 15.53 1.16 1.51
C PHE A 83 16.26 2.21 2.35
N ASP A 84 17.51 2.52 2.00
CA ASP A 84 18.36 3.53 2.68
C ASP A 84 17.87 4.99 2.49
N LYS A 85 16.62 5.22 2.07
CA LYS A 85 16.07 6.56 1.80
C LYS A 85 14.89 6.88 2.70
N LEU A 86 14.98 8.02 3.38
CA LEU A 86 13.85 8.67 4.04
C LEU A 86 12.90 9.22 2.99
N THR A 87 11.62 8.89 3.11
CA THR A 87 10.57 9.44 2.23
C THR A 87 9.75 10.44 3.03
N LYS A 88 9.65 11.68 2.53
CA LYS A 88 8.75 12.71 3.06
C LYS A 88 7.31 12.23 2.87
N ILE A 89 6.57 12.04 3.95
CA ILE A 89 5.14 11.74 3.89
C ILE A 89 4.39 13.06 3.86
N ASP A 90 3.71 13.32 2.74
CA ASP A 90 2.79 14.43 2.66
C ASP A 90 1.49 14.02 3.37
N LYS A 91 1.19 14.65 4.52
CA LYS A 91 -0.06 14.43 5.26
C LYS A 91 -1.18 15.20 4.59
N THR A 92 -1.51 14.87 3.35
CA THR A 92 -2.81 15.27 2.81
C THR A 92 -3.87 14.42 3.50
N GLU A 93 -4.63 15.03 4.41
CA GLU A 93 -5.80 14.40 5.05
C GLU A 93 -6.76 13.90 3.96
N THR A 94 -6.87 12.58 3.81
CA THR A 94 -7.96 12.00 3.01
C THR A 94 -9.11 11.67 3.93
N GLU A 95 -10.32 11.98 3.48
CA GLU A 95 -11.57 11.78 4.23
C GLU A 95 -11.87 10.32 4.57
N THR A 96 -11.27 9.33 3.87
CA THR A 96 -11.75 7.94 3.87
C THR A 96 -10.84 6.91 4.56
N LEU A 97 -9.57 7.22 4.84
CA LEU A 97 -8.60 6.26 5.40
C LEU A 97 -8.06 6.74 6.76
N SER A 98 -8.12 5.86 7.77
CA SER A 98 -7.63 6.17 9.12
C SER A 98 -6.13 6.47 9.12
N SER A 99 -5.76 7.63 9.67
CA SER A 99 -4.48 8.35 9.50
C SER A 99 -3.20 7.72 10.05
N SER A 100 -3.23 6.46 10.52
CA SER A 100 -2.10 5.86 11.24
C SER A 100 -1.20 4.95 10.40
N ALA A 101 -1.63 4.49 9.21
CA ALA A 101 -0.86 3.61 8.35
C ALA A 101 -0.46 4.31 7.04
N TYR A 102 0.84 4.35 6.76
CA TYR A 102 1.37 4.92 5.51
C TYR A 102 2.09 3.85 4.71
N ALA A 103 1.83 3.82 3.40
CA ALA A 103 2.57 2.97 2.48
C ALA A 103 4.02 3.45 2.38
N THR A 104 4.95 2.51 2.31
CA THR A 104 6.38 2.81 2.23
C THR A 104 6.82 3.26 0.83
N ASN A 105 6.10 2.85 -0.21
CA ASN A 105 6.23 3.34 -1.58
C ASN A 105 4.85 3.87 -2.03
N GLN A 106 4.53 5.10 -1.65
CA GLN A 106 3.21 5.67 -1.93
C GLN A 106 2.94 5.84 -3.43
N GLY A 107 1.68 5.62 -3.80
CA GLY A 107 1.18 5.79 -5.15
C GLY A 107 1.32 7.22 -5.64
N THR A 108 0.74 8.18 -4.91
CA THR A 108 0.66 9.60 -5.31
C THR A 108 0.19 9.79 -6.76
N VAL A 109 -0.64 8.88 -7.28
CA VAL A 109 -1.10 8.90 -8.67
C VAL A 109 -2.42 9.66 -8.74
N LYS A 110 -2.42 10.80 -9.43
CA LYS A 110 -3.66 11.53 -9.72
C LYS A 110 -4.53 10.76 -10.69
N VAL A 111 -5.71 10.36 -10.26
CA VAL A 111 -6.66 9.59 -11.08
C VAL A 111 -7.26 10.47 -12.18
N ASN A 112 -7.05 10.06 -13.42
CA ASN A 112 -7.84 10.46 -14.57
C ASN A 112 -9.05 9.53 -14.69
N PHE A 113 -10.22 10.02 -14.29
CA PHE A 113 -11.44 9.19 -14.28
C PHE A 113 -11.84 8.70 -15.68
N ALA A 114 -11.60 9.48 -16.74
CA ALA A 114 -11.87 9.03 -18.09
C ALA A 114 -10.98 7.84 -18.49
N GLN A 115 -9.73 7.81 -18.03
CA GLN A 115 -8.84 6.65 -18.19
C GLN A 115 -9.35 5.45 -17.39
N TRP A 116 -9.76 5.65 -16.12
CA TRP A 116 -10.34 4.59 -15.28
C TRP A 116 -11.55 3.91 -15.94
N LEU A 117 -12.45 4.69 -16.55
CA LEU A 117 -13.64 4.18 -17.22
C LEU A 117 -13.35 3.31 -18.44
N LYS A 118 -12.19 3.46 -19.09
CA LYS A 118 -11.80 2.56 -20.19
C LYS A 118 -11.66 1.12 -19.72
N TYR A 119 -11.21 0.90 -18.49
CA TYR A 119 -10.97 -0.42 -17.92
C TYR A 119 -12.14 -0.91 -17.05
N ASN A 120 -12.85 0.01 -16.38
CA ASN A 120 -13.87 -0.31 -15.37
C ASN A 120 -15.25 0.29 -15.69
N LYS A 121 -15.82 -0.05 -16.85
CA LYS A 121 -17.14 0.47 -17.28
C LYS A 121 -18.35 -0.19 -16.62
N PHE A 122 -18.21 -1.44 -16.15
CA PHE A 122 -19.35 -2.24 -15.66
C PHE A 122 -20.06 -1.64 -14.44
N PRO A 123 -19.35 -1.15 -13.40
CA PRO A 123 -20.02 -0.55 -12.24
C PRO A 123 -20.89 0.66 -12.60
N LEU A 124 -20.47 1.46 -13.60
CA LEU A 124 -21.21 2.67 -13.98
C LEU A 124 -22.42 2.38 -14.88
N LEU A 125 -22.38 1.28 -15.63
CA LEU A 125 -23.45 0.95 -16.57
C LEU A 125 -24.78 0.70 -15.83
N GLY A 126 -24.74 0.04 -14.67
CA GLY A 126 -25.92 -0.16 -13.82
C GLY A 126 -26.52 1.16 -13.35
N TYR A 127 -25.69 2.08 -12.83
CA TYR A 127 -26.15 3.40 -12.40
C TYR A 127 -26.72 4.23 -13.55
N PHE A 128 -26.13 4.13 -14.75
CA PHE A 128 -26.64 4.80 -15.93
C PHE A 128 -28.09 4.37 -16.25
N PHE A 129 -28.38 3.06 -16.21
CA PHE A 129 -29.75 2.56 -16.45
C PHE A 129 -30.74 3.01 -15.37
N VAL A 130 -30.33 3.06 -14.10
CA VAL A 130 -31.18 3.56 -13.01
C VAL A 130 -31.48 5.05 -13.18
N VAL A 131 -30.50 5.86 -13.59
CA VAL A 131 -30.71 7.28 -13.88
C VAL A 131 -31.68 7.45 -15.06
N MET A 132 -31.48 6.69 -16.14
CA MET A 132 -32.39 6.74 -17.30
C MET A 132 -33.81 6.34 -16.92
N LEU A 133 -33.98 5.28 -16.12
CA LEU A 133 -35.29 4.86 -15.62
C LEU A 133 -35.94 5.96 -14.76
N GLY A 134 -35.17 6.57 -13.86
CA GLY A 134 -35.63 7.69 -13.04
C GLY A 134 -36.12 8.87 -13.87
N LEU A 135 -35.40 9.21 -14.95
CA LEU A 135 -35.80 10.27 -15.89
C LEU A 135 -37.10 9.94 -16.62
N VAL A 136 -37.26 8.69 -17.09
CA VAL A 136 -38.50 8.23 -17.73
C VAL A 136 -39.67 8.31 -16.76
N LEU A 137 -39.49 7.97 -15.50
CA LEU A 137 -40.57 7.93 -14.51
C LEU A 137 -41.02 9.30 -13.98
N ILE A 138 -40.38 10.42 -14.38
CA ILE A 138 -40.70 11.78 -13.90
C ILE A 138 -42.19 12.14 -14.00
N PRO A 139 -42.91 11.88 -15.12
CA PRO A 139 -44.32 12.24 -15.24
C PRO A 139 -45.22 11.52 -14.23
N TRP A 140 -44.85 10.30 -13.80
CA TRP A 140 -45.66 9.46 -12.92
C TRP A 140 -45.31 9.63 -11.45
N LEU A 141 -44.01 9.66 -11.11
CA LEU A 141 -43.53 9.63 -9.73
C LEU A 141 -43.16 11.00 -9.18
N LYS A 142 -43.12 12.05 -10.03
CA LYS A 142 -42.83 13.44 -9.65
C LYS A 142 -41.54 13.52 -8.80
N PHE A 143 -41.64 13.98 -7.55
CA PHE A 143 -40.51 14.16 -6.65
C PHE A 143 -39.74 12.85 -6.35
N PHE A 144 -40.40 11.69 -6.33
CA PHE A 144 -39.73 10.42 -6.08
C PHE A 144 -38.71 10.07 -7.19
N SER A 145 -38.91 10.53 -8.42
CA SER A 145 -37.92 10.37 -9.50
C SER A 145 -36.60 11.07 -9.19
N LEU A 146 -36.62 12.20 -8.47
CA LEU A 146 -35.40 12.89 -8.07
C LEU A 146 -34.58 12.07 -7.07
N ILE A 147 -35.23 11.29 -6.19
CA ILE A 147 -34.55 10.38 -5.27
C ILE A 147 -33.91 9.21 -6.05
N ILE A 148 -34.66 8.64 -7.01
CA ILE A 148 -34.18 7.56 -7.88
C ILE A 148 -32.96 8.00 -8.70
N ILE A 149 -32.90 9.25 -9.15
CA ILE A 149 -31.77 9.83 -9.88
C ILE A 149 -30.64 10.25 -8.93
N GLY A 150 -30.98 10.85 -7.78
CA GLY A 150 -30.00 11.40 -6.84
C GLY A 150 -29.13 10.33 -6.18
N PHE A 151 -29.72 9.20 -5.78
CA PHE A 151 -28.99 8.10 -5.14
C PHE A 151 -27.84 7.52 -5.99
N PRO A 152 -28.03 7.12 -7.26
CA PRO A 152 -26.93 6.63 -8.10
C PRO A 152 -25.88 7.70 -8.37
N LEU A 153 -26.26 8.97 -8.56
CA LEU A 153 -25.28 10.05 -8.73
C LEU A 153 -24.40 10.23 -7.48
N TRP A 154 -25.00 10.14 -6.29
CA TRP A 154 -24.28 10.17 -5.02
C TRP A 154 -23.31 8.98 -4.91
N LYS A 155 -23.74 7.76 -5.25
CA LYS A 155 -22.88 6.56 -5.28
C LYS A 155 -21.74 6.66 -6.29
N ILE A 156 -21.97 7.24 -7.47
CA ILE A 156 -20.90 7.50 -8.45
C ILE A 156 -19.87 8.46 -7.85
N ASN A 157 -20.31 9.50 -7.14
CA ASN A 157 -19.39 10.44 -6.51
C ASN A 157 -18.58 9.80 -5.36
N GLU A 158 -19.21 8.98 -4.53
CA GLU A 158 -18.53 8.20 -3.47
C GLU A 158 -17.48 7.26 -4.07
N TYR A 159 -17.85 6.53 -5.12
CA TYR A 159 -16.93 5.66 -5.86
C TYR A 159 -15.74 6.43 -6.45
N ARG A 160 -15.97 7.64 -7.00
CA ARG A 160 -14.89 8.50 -7.49
C ARG A 160 -13.91 8.91 -6.38
N LYS A 161 -14.42 9.22 -5.19
CA LYS A 161 -13.58 9.54 -4.03
C LYS A 161 -12.77 8.32 -3.60
N GLU A 162 -13.40 7.16 -3.46
CA GLU A 162 -12.72 5.91 -3.08
C GLU A 162 -11.56 5.61 -4.04
N ILE A 163 -11.80 5.62 -5.36
CA ILE A 163 -10.74 5.35 -6.35
C ILE A 163 -9.62 6.39 -6.27
N ARG A 164 -9.95 7.68 -6.13
CA ARG A 164 -8.94 8.73 -5.98
C ARG A 164 -8.07 8.50 -4.75
N ASP A 165 -8.69 8.21 -3.61
CA ASP A 165 -8.00 8.05 -2.35
C ASP A 165 -7.14 6.77 -2.36
N CYS A 166 -7.64 5.69 -2.99
CA CYS A 166 -6.87 4.46 -3.23
C CYS A 166 -5.58 4.76 -4.01
N TYR A 167 -5.66 5.47 -5.14
CA TYR A 167 -4.49 5.75 -5.98
C TYR A 167 -3.55 6.81 -5.40
N ALA A 168 -4.06 7.67 -4.53
CA ALA A 168 -3.23 8.63 -3.80
C ALA A 168 -2.39 7.94 -2.72
N MET A 169 -2.99 7.01 -1.96
CA MET A 169 -2.39 6.45 -0.73
C MET A 169 -1.89 5.03 -0.84
N GLY A 170 -2.31 4.28 -1.86
CA GLY A 170 -1.95 2.89 -2.02
C GLY A 170 -0.45 2.68 -2.18
N ASN A 171 0.00 1.46 -1.87
CA ASN A 171 1.39 1.07 -1.98
C ASN A 171 1.71 0.60 -3.40
N ILE A 172 2.78 1.10 -4.00
CA ILE A 172 3.28 0.62 -5.29
C ILE A 172 4.03 -0.70 -5.06
N ILE A 173 3.53 -1.75 -5.69
CA ILE A 173 4.02 -3.13 -5.56
C ILE A 173 4.24 -3.78 -6.94
N PRO A 174 5.07 -4.83 -7.03
CA PRO A 174 5.29 -5.54 -8.27
C PRO A 174 4.05 -6.33 -8.71
N GLY A 175 3.77 -6.28 -10.01
CA GLY A 175 2.82 -7.16 -10.70
C GLY A 175 3.49 -7.87 -11.87
N ILE A 176 3.29 -9.17 -12.01
CA ILE A 176 3.89 -9.99 -13.07
C ILE A 176 2.78 -10.67 -13.86
N VAL A 177 2.81 -10.56 -15.18
CA VAL A 177 1.82 -11.21 -16.04
C VAL A 177 2.05 -12.71 -16.06
N VAL A 178 1.10 -13.48 -15.58
CA VAL A 178 1.18 -14.95 -15.52
C VAL A 178 0.45 -15.64 -16.67
N HIS A 179 -0.53 -14.96 -17.26
CA HIS A 179 -1.33 -15.45 -18.38
C HIS A 179 -1.83 -14.27 -19.22
N THR A 180 -2.00 -14.44 -20.53
CA THR A 180 -2.37 -13.35 -21.45
C THR A 180 -3.80 -13.44 -22.00
N ASN A 181 -4.46 -14.60 -21.93
CA ASN A 181 -5.84 -14.77 -22.39
C ASN A 181 -6.64 -15.84 -21.60
N PRO A 182 -7.29 -15.50 -20.47
CA PRO A 182 -7.49 -14.15 -19.95
C PRO A 182 -6.19 -13.55 -19.41
N LEU A 183 -6.12 -12.23 -19.38
CA LEU A 183 -4.98 -11.54 -18.79
C LEU A 183 -5.03 -11.69 -17.27
N LEU A 184 -4.05 -12.39 -16.72
CA LEU A 184 -3.88 -12.61 -15.30
C LEU A 184 -2.56 -11.96 -14.86
N ILE A 185 -2.63 -11.14 -13.81
CA ILE A 185 -1.46 -10.50 -13.21
C ILE A 185 -1.36 -10.98 -11.77
N ALA A 186 -0.19 -11.49 -11.40
CA ALA A 186 0.16 -11.85 -10.04
C ALA A 186 0.84 -10.68 -9.34
N SER A 187 0.30 -10.24 -8.21
CA SER A 187 0.90 -9.24 -7.34
C SER A 187 1.41 -9.89 -6.07
N VAL A 188 2.60 -9.45 -5.62
CA VAL A 188 3.27 -10.00 -4.44
C VAL A 188 3.39 -8.91 -3.39
N THR A 189 3.04 -9.23 -2.15
CA THR A 189 3.22 -8.33 -1.01
C THR A 189 3.35 -9.10 0.30
N ASP A 190 3.66 -8.39 1.39
CA ASP A 190 3.60 -8.88 2.76
C ASP A 190 2.43 -8.19 3.46
N LEU A 191 1.53 -8.97 4.06
CA LEU A 191 0.35 -8.44 4.74
C LEU A 191 0.64 -7.97 6.17
N SER A 192 1.87 -8.07 6.67
CA SER A 192 2.23 -7.63 8.03
C SER A 192 1.88 -6.15 8.29
N LYS A 193 1.44 -5.87 9.52
CA LYS A 193 1.26 -4.51 10.06
C LYS A 193 2.46 -4.07 10.93
N GLY A 194 3.60 -4.75 10.80
CA GLY A 194 4.84 -4.45 11.51
C GLY A 194 5.39 -5.57 12.39
N LEU A 195 4.59 -6.60 12.71
CA LEU A 195 5.04 -7.80 13.43
C LEU A 195 4.83 -9.04 12.56
N GLY A 196 5.84 -9.93 12.54
CA GLY A 196 5.82 -11.14 11.71
C GLY A 196 6.06 -10.87 10.23
N LYS A 197 5.98 -11.94 9.43
CA LYS A 197 5.99 -11.89 7.97
C LYS A 197 4.80 -12.68 7.47
N PHE A 198 4.03 -12.08 6.58
CA PHE A 198 2.80 -12.68 6.02
C PHE A 198 2.83 -12.54 4.49
N PRO A 199 3.81 -13.16 3.82
CA PRO A 199 3.97 -13.03 2.39
C PRO A 199 2.81 -13.73 1.66
N VAL A 200 2.33 -13.08 0.61
CA VAL A 200 1.20 -13.55 -0.19
C VAL A 200 1.41 -13.26 -1.67
N VAL A 201 0.77 -14.08 -2.49
CA VAL A 201 0.55 -13.84 -3.91
C VAL A 201 -0.94 -13.67 -4.14
N ARG A 202 -1.33 -12.65 -4.88
CA ARG A 202 -2.70 -12.49 -5.37
C ARG A 202 -2.71 -12.48 -6.88
N ILE A 203 -3.52 -13.34 -7.48
CA ILE A 203 -3.72 -13.38 -8.93
C ILE A 203 -5.11 -12.84 -9.23
N ASP A 204 -5.20 -11.74 -9.96
CA ASP A 204 -6.46 -11.16 -10.40
C ASP A 204 -6.55 -11.14 -11.93
N SER A 205 -7.78 -11.15 -12.45
CA SER A 205 -8.07 -11.03 -13.87
C SER A 205 -8.27 -9.56 -14.25
N PHE A 206 -7.69 -9.16 -15.38
CA PHE A 206 -7.76 -7.80 -15.89
C PHE A 206 -8.23 -7.78 -17.36
N PRO A 207 -8.77 -6.64 -17.85
CA PRO A 207 -8.97 -6.43 -19.28
C PRO A 207 -7.68 -6.66 -20.07
N SER A 208 -7.77 -7.31 -21.24
CA SER A 208 -6.61 -7.76 -22.03
C SER A 208 -5.78 -6.65 -22.70
N PHE A 209 -6.12 -5.38 -22.50
CA PHE A 209 -5.50 -4.25 -23.20
C PHE A 209 -4.81 -3.30 -22.23
N PHE A 210 -3.52 -3.01 -22.48
CA PHE A 210 -2.69 -2.05 -21.75
C PHE A 210 -2.00 -1.11 -22.74
N GLN A 211 -2.26 0.19 -22.64
CA GLN A 211 -1.70 1.27 -23.45
C GLN A 211 -0.21 1.50 -23.19
N TYR A 212 0.28 1.27 -21.97
CA TYR A 212 1.69 1.43 -21.62
C TYR A 212 2.56 0.43 -22.40
N HIS A 213 2.08 -0.81 -22.51
CA HIS A 213 2.72 -1.86 -23.30
C HIS A 213 2.35 -1.85 -24.80
N LYS A 214 1.82 -0.72 -25.31
CA LYS A 214 1.36 -0.58 -26.71
C LYS A 214 0.43 -1.72 -27.16
N GLY A 215 -0.40 -2.24 -26.24
CA GLY A 215 -1.35 -3.31 -26.51
C GLY A 215 -0.76 -4.74 -26.55
N VAL A 216 0.54 -4.93 -26.37
CA VAL A 216 1.18 -6.26 -26.40
C VAL A 216 1.73 -6.59 -25.02
N VAL A 217 0.91 -7.25 -24.22
CA VAL A 217 1.31 -7.77 -22.90
C VAL A 217 1.73 -9.24 -23.07
N LYS A 218 2.95 -9.58 -22.65
CA LYS A 218 3.48 -10.95 -22.70
C LYS A 218 3.55 -11.53 -21.28
N LYS A 219 3.53 -12.85 -21.17
CA LYS A 219 3.85 -13.54 -19.91
C LYS A 219 5.24 -13.10 -19.45
N GLY A 220 5.38 -12.82 -18.15
CA GLY A 220 6.61 -12.31 -17.53
C GLY A 220 6.76 -10.79 -17.60
N CYS A 221 5.88 -10.06 -18.30
CA CYS A 221 5.91 -8.60 -18.24
C CYS A 221 5.68 -8.13 -16.80
N ARG A 222 6.56 -7.21 -16.37
CA ARG A 222 6.46 -6.49 -15.10
C ARG A 222 5.55 -5.26 -15.27
N ILE A 223 4.60 -5.10 -14.37
CA ILE A 223 3.57 -4.04 -14.37
C ILE A 223 3.56 -3.42 -12.97
N PRO A 224 3.74 -2.08 -12.84
CA PRO A 224 3.61 -1.44 -11.54
C PRO A 224 2.13 -1.47 -11.12
N MET A 225 1.89 -2.05 -9.96
CA MET A 225 0.56 -2.17 -9.37
C MET A 225 0.49 -1.24 -8.17
N LEU A 226 -0.70 -0.73 -7.89
CA LEU A 226 -1.03 -0.03 -6.67
C LEU A 226 -1.94 -0.94 -5.84
N ALA A 227 -1.58 -1.13 -4.57
CA ALA A 227 -2.32 -1.97 -3.64
C ALA A 227 -2.87 -1.17 -2.47
N ILE A 228 -4.13 -1.44 -2.15
CA ILE A 228 -4.75 -1.07 -0.88
C ILE A 228 -4.93 -2.32 -0.02
N TYR A 229 -4.73 -2.17 1.28
CA TYR A 229 -4.84 -3.26 2.25
C TYR A 229 -6.10 -3.06 3.09
N PHE A 230 -6.75 -4.14 3.48
CA PHE A 230 -7.99 -4.04 4.24
C PHE A 230 -8.08 -5.09 5.35
N GLN A 231 -8.69 -4.65 6.44
CA GLN A 231 -9.04 -5.48 7.59
C GLN A 231 -10.55 -5.76 7.52
N MET A 232 -10.93 -7.03 7.61
CA MET A 232 -12.32 -7.42 7.80
C MET A 232 -12.75 -7.15 9.24
N PRO A 233 -14.05 -6.92 9.51
CA PRO A 233 -14.56 -6.85 10.88
C PRO A 233 -14.13 -8.09 11.67
N GLY A 234 -13.53 -7.88 12.85
CA GLY A 234 -12.97 -8.97 13.63
C GLY A 234 -11.90 -8.51 14.63
N PRO A 235 -11.15 -9.45 15.23
CA PRO A 235 -10.03 -9.10 16.10
C PRO A 235 -8.98 -8.30 15.32
N ASP A 236 -8.26 -7.43 16.02
CA ASP A 236 -7.12 -6.76 15.44
C ASP A 236 -5.97 -7.76 15.28
N LEU A 237 -5.65 -8.04 14.01
CA LEU A 237 -4.62 -8.99 13.63
C LEU A 237 -3.31 -8.25 13.34
N ASN A 238 -2.17 -8.93 13.54
CA ASN A 238 -0.85 -8.39 13.20
C ASN A 238 -0.58 -8.26 11.69
N TYR A 239 -1.58 -8.58 10.87
CA TYR A 239 -1.56 -8.53 9.42
C TYR A 239 -2.92 -8.08 8.89
N TRP A 240 -2.94 -7.63 7.64
CA TRP A 240 -4.13 -7.32 6.86
C TRP A 240 -4.79 -8.61 6.38
N ASN A 241 -6.11 -8.67 6.34
CA ASN A 241 -6.80 -9.88 5.89
C ASN A 241 -6.57 -10.17 4.41
N ASP A 242 -6.47 -9.12 3.61
CA ASP A 242 -6.34 -9.19 2.15
C ASP A 242 -5.89 -7.82 1.61
N PHE A 243 -5.54 -7.78 0.33
CA PHE A 243 -5.18 -6.57 -0.39
C PHE A 243 -5.76 -6.59 -1.81
N ARG A 244 -5.95 -5.40 -2.40
CA ARG A 244 -6.52 -5.25 -3.74
C ARG A 244 -5.53 -4.50 -4.64
N PRO A 245 -4.83 -5.21 -5.54
CA PRO A 245 -3.92 -4.60 -6.50
C PRO A 245 -4.67 -4.12 -7.75
N TRP A 246 -4.34 -2.93 -8.22
CA TRP A 246 -4.77 -2.41 -9.51
C TRP A 246 -3.59 -1.83 -10.29
N PRO A 247 -3.52 -2.01 -11.61
CA PRO A 247 -2.45 -1.39 -12.40
C PRO A 247 -2.46 0.14 -12.28
N VAL A 248 -1.28 0.74 -12.23
CA VAL A 248 -1.13 2.21 -12.23
C VAL A 248 -1.73 2.83 -13.49
N GLU A 249 -1.63 2.13 -14.63
CA GLU A 249 -2.18 2.56 -15.92
C GLU A 249 -3.71 2.75 -15.92
N PHE A 250 -4.43 2.11 -14.99
CA PHE A 250 -5.88 2.31 -14.90
C PHE A 250 -6.21 3.70 -14.36
N ALA A 251 -5.34 4.30 -13.55
CA ALA A 251 -5.54 5.66 -13.04
C ALA A 251 -5.04 6.73 -14.00
N THR A 252 -3.98 6.50 -14.77
CA THR A 252 -3.35 7.54 -15.60
C THR A 252 -2.95 7.03 -16.97
N GLY A 253 -3.05 7.89 -17.99
CA GLY A 253 -2.50 7.65 -19.33
C GLY A 253 -1.10 8.24 -19.52
N ASP A 254 -0.55 8.91 -18.50
CA ASP A 254 0.79 9.50 -18.54
C ASP A 254 1.85 8.40 -18.42
N ARG A 255 2.56 8.15 -19.54
CA ARG A 255 3.61 7.13 -19.61
C ARG A 255 4.82 7.46 -18.75
N ASN A 256 5.14 8.74 -18.56
CA ASN A 256 6.30 9.13 -17.74
C ASN A 256 6.01 8.82 -16.28
N LEU A 257 4.80 9.13 -15.80
CA LEU A 257 4.37 8.80 -14.44
C LEU A 257 4.32 7.28 -14.22
N ILE A 258 3.81 6.50 -15.18
CA ILE A 258 3.82 5.03 -15.08
C ILE A 258 5.25 4.50 -15.01
N GLY A 259 6.16 5.04 -15.84
CA GLY A 259 7.59 4.71 -15.80
C GLY A 259 8.24 5.06 -14.47
N GLU A 260 7.95 6.24 -13.91
CA GLU A 260 8.40 6.64 -12.57
C GLU A 260 7.99 5.61 -11.50
N LYS A 261 6.71 5.20 -11.48
CA LYS A 261 6.22 4.19 -10.52
C LYS A 261 6.78 2.79 -10.80
N TYR A 262 7.09 2.46 -12.04
CA TYR A 262 7.82 1.23 -12.36
C TYR A 262 9.22 1.23 -11.73
N TYR A 263 9.95 2.34 -11.89
CA TYR A 263 11.32 2.47 -11.36
C TYR A 263 11.37 2.77 -9.85
N SER A 264 10.25 3.13 -9.21
CA SER A 264 10.19 3.25 -7.75
C SER A 264 10.20 1.87 -7.05
N ILE A 265 9.92 0.79 -7.78
CA ILE A 265 10.07 -0.58 -7.29
C ILE A 265 11.51 -1.02 -7.52
N SER A 266 12.23 -1.37 -6.44
CA SER A 266 13.62 -1.85 -6.56
C SER A 266 13.69 -3.17 -7.34
N GLU A 267 14.82 -3.37 -8.04
CA GLU A 267 15.08 -4.62 -8.76
C GLU A 267 15.06 -5.83 -7.82
N GLU A 268 15.57 -5.68 -6.60
CA GLU A 268 15.50 -6.71 -5.55
C GLU A 268 14.06 -7.14 -5.25
N TYR A 269 13.12 -6.18 -5.21
CA TYR A 269 11.72 -6.49 -4.94
C TYR A 269 11.02 -7.13 -6.14
N TRP A 270 11.43 -6.80 -7.37
CA TRP A 270 11.02 -7.52 -8.57
C TRP A 270 11.49 -8.98 -8.57
N LEU A 271 12.77 -9.22 -8.28
CA LEU A 271 13.35 -10.56 -8.21
C LEU A 271 12.72 -11.38 -7.07
N TYR A 272 12.45 -10.74 -5.92
CA TYR A 272 11.69 -11.36 -4.84
C TYR A 272 10.31 -11.80 -5.32
N ALA A 273 9.56 -10.93 -6.00
CA ALA A 273 8.23 -11.26 -6.52
C ALA A 273 8.25 -12.43 -7.52
N GLU A 274 9.26 -12.48 -8.41
CA GLU A 274 9.46 -13.58 -9.34
C GLU A 274 9.71 -14.90 -8.59
N SER A 275 10.58 -14.88 -7.57
CA SER A 275 10.89 -16.07 -6.76
C SER A 275 9.69 -16.58 -5.97
N VAL A 276 8.91 -15.66 -5.37
CA VAL A 276 7.71 -15.99 -4.61
C VAL A 276 6.63 -16.58 -5.52
N LEU A 277 6.48 -16.02 -6.72
CA LEU A 277 5.54 -16.53 -7.71
C LEU A 277 5.90 -17.95 -8.18
N GLU A 278 7.19 -18.22 -8.39
CA GLU A 278 7.68 -19.55 -8.74
C GLU A 278 7.37 -20.57 -7.63
N GLN A 279 7.60 -20.20 -6.36
CA GLN A 279 7.28 -21.04 -5.21
C GLN A 279 5.78 -21.29 -5.04
N ALA A 280 4.96 -20.26 -5.24
CA ALA A 280 3.50 -20.38 -5.13
C ALA A 280 2.93 -21.38 -6.13
N ASN A 281 3.58 -21.52 -7.30
CA ASN A 281 3.25 -22.47 -8.37
C ASN A 281 1.74 -22.58 -8.65
N THR A 282 1.04 -21.44 -8.61
CA THR A 282 -0.41 -21.38 -8.75
C THR A 282 -0.78 -20.43 -9.88
N LYS A 283 -1.86 -20.77 -10.57
CA LYS A 283 -2.55 -19.89 -11.53
C LYS A 283 -3.98 -19.59 -11.08
N LYS A 284 -4.36 -20.02 -9.87
CA LYS A 284 -5.69 -19.85 -9.33
C LYS A 284 -5.88 -18.36 -9.01
N ILE A 285 -6.98 -17.79 -9.52
CA ILE A 285 -7.40 -16.43 -9.16
C ILE A 285 -7.69 -16.38 -7.65
N GLY A 286 -7.25 -15.31 -7.01
CA GLY A 286 -7.41 -15.07 -5.58
C GLY A 286 -6.09 -14.98 -4.83
N LEU A 287 -6.21 -14.94 -3.50
CA LEU A 287 -5.09 -14.79 -2.56
C LEU A 287 -4.53 -16.17 -2.18
N THR A 288 -3.21 -16.29 -2.20
CA THR A 288 -2.47 -17.49 -1.80
C THR A 288 -1.36 -17.11 -0.82
N ALA A 289 -1.37 -17.72 0.36
CA ALA A 289 -0.26 -17.59 1.31
C ALA A 289 0.96 -18.37 0.82
N VAL A 290 2.14 -17.77 0.93
CA VAL A 290 3.43 -18.39 0.58
C VAL A 290 4.32 -18.50 1.81
N ASP A 291 5.42 -19.24 1.71
CA ASP A 291 6.39 -19.40 2.81
C ASP A 291 5.78 -19.86 4.14
N VAL A 292 4.68 -20.62 4.10
CA VAL A 292 3.87 -20.96 5.27
C VAL A 292 4.70 -21.59 6.39
N LYS A 293 5.73 -22.37 6.06
CA LYS A 293 6.58 -23.07 7.03
C LYS A 293 7.55 -22.14 7.78
N ILE A 294 7.96 -21.04 7.16
CA ILE A 294 9.02 -20.15 7.67
C ILE A 294 8.51 -18.76 8.05
N SER A 295 7.25 -18.47 7.74
CA SER A 295 6.57 -17.21 8.03
C SER A 295 5.67 -17.32 9.24
N ALA A 296 5.06 -16.21 9.65
CA ALA A 296 4.12 -16.17 10.77
C ALA A 296 2.79 -16.87 10.45
N TRP A 297 2.58 -17.30 9.20
CA TRP A 297 1.44 -18.14 8.82
C TRP A 297 1.37 -19.46 9.60
N LYS A 298 2.50 -19.98 10.10
CA LYS A 298 2.56 -21.25 10.84
C LYS A 298 1.86 -21.19 12.20
N ASP A 299 1.93 -20.05 12.86
CA ASP A 299 1.45 -19.85 14.24
C ASP A 299 -0.02 -19.44 14.26
N GLU A 300 -0.49 -18.94 13.13
CA GLU A 300 -1.88 -18.57 12.96
C GLU A 300 -2.70 -19.74 12.42
N ALA A 301 -3.78 -20.06 13.14
CA ALA A 301 -4.82 -21.00 12.72
C ALA A 301 -5.54 -20.63 11.39
N PHE A 302 -5.05 -19.62 10.67
CA PHE A 302 -5.48 -19.10 9.37
C PHE A 302 -5.68 -20.19 8.30
N ILE A 303 -4.92 -21.28 8.36
CA ILE A 303 -5.02 -22.39 7.40
C ILE A 303 -6.35 -23.16 7.54
N LYS A 304 -6.98 -23.19 8.72
CA LYS A 304 -8.13 -24.08 8.96
C LYS A 304 -9.50 -23.52 8.59
N SER A 305 -9.67 -22.24 8.27
CA SER A 305 -11.02 -21.65 8.14
C SER A 305 -11.34 -20.89 6.83
N LYS A 306 -10.37 -20.52 5.99
CA LYS A 306 -10.63 -19.62 4.84
C LYS A 306 -10.01 -19.96 3.48
N LEU A 307 -9.26 -21.06 3.34
CA LEU A 307 -8.61 -21.45 2.07
C LEU A 307 -9.20 -22.69 1.37
N THR A 308 -10.37 -23.17 1.83
CA THR A 308 -11.21 -24.15 1.10
C THR A 308 -12.28 -23.46 0.30
#